data_AF-A0A7S4HFC7-F1
#
_entry.id   AF-A0A7S4HFC7-F1
#
_cell.length_a   1.000
_cell.length_b   1.000
_cell.length_c   1.000
_cell.angle_alpha   90.00
_cell.angle_beta   90.00
_cell.angle_gamma   90.00
#
_symmetry.space_group_name_H-M   'P 1'
#
loop_
_entity.id
_entity.type
_entity.pdbx_description
1 polymer ?
#
loop_
_entity_poly.entity_id
_entity_poly.type
_entity_poly.pdbx_seq_one_letter_code
_entity_poly.pdbx_strand_id
1 'polypeptide(L)'
;TEQGEAYRALCVIGCDGIHSRLASRLCEASAGAIQRSALHHTGHIMFRGVAPDQPPFLDGETMISAGGVGLKLVAYPIASDETAGTQLINWVVVILSEKVSSEHPTGDYDTFVSAEDVIAAVDGRLTLPFLDVDALVRASPRINVWPMT
;
A
#
# COMPACT_ATOMS: atom_id res chain seq x y z
N THR A 1 20.42 23.55 -16.67
CA THR A 1 19.77 24.81 -16.26
C THR A 1 18.50 24.95 -17.06
N GLU A 2 17.44 24.25 -16.66
CA GLU A 2 16.12 24.49 -17.23
C GLU A 2 15.49 25.65 -16.47
N GLN A 3 15.35 26.79 -17.13
CA GLN A 3 14.47 27.86 -16.66
C GLN A 3 13.04 27.35 -16.87
N GLY A 4 12.36 27.03 -15.77
CA GLY A 4 10.96 26.66 -15.80
C GLY A 4 10.10 27.81 -16.34
N GLU A 5 9.11 27.46 -17.15
CA GLU A 5 8.13 28.41 -17.68
C GLU A 5 7.21 28.90 -16.56
N ALA A 6 6.85 30.19 -16.58
CA ALA A 6 6.03 30.83 -15.54
C ALA A 6 4.59 31.02 -16.01
N TYR A 7 3.64 30.65 -15.16
CA TYR A 7 2.20 30.73 -15.44
C TYR A 7 1.48 31.62 -14.43
N ARG A 8 0.48 32.39 -14.88
CA ARG A 8 -0.38 33.23 -14.02
C ARG A 8 -1.79 32.64 -13.97
N ALA A 9 -2.34 32.50 -12.77
CA ALA A 9 -3.69 32.00 -12.54
C ALA A 9 -4.41 32.79 -11.43
N LEU A 10 -5.74 32.68 -11.37
CA LEU A 10 -6.54 33.26 -10.28
C LEU A 10 -6.44 32.46 -8.98
N CYS A 11 -6.18 31.15 -9.08
CA CYS A 11 -5.97 30.27 -7.94
C CYS A 11 -4.99 29.14 -8.32
N VAL A 12 -4.42 28.49 -7.29
CA VAL A 12 -3.57 27.30 -7.40
C VAL A 12 -4.18 26.23 -6.50
N ILE A 13 -4.32 25.00 -7.01
CA ILE A 13 -4.85 23.85 -6.26
C ILE A 13 -3.69 22.85 -6.05
N GLY A 14 -3.40 22.53 -4.80
CA GLY A 14 -2.37 21.56 -4.42
C GLY A 14 -2.88 20.12 -4.50
N CYS A 15 -2.52 19.41 -5.55
CA CYS A 15 -2.81 17.98 -5.75
C CYS A 15 -1.53 17.16 -5.93
N ASP A 16 -0.43 17.59 -5.30
CA ASP A 16 0.93 17.05 -5.47
C ASP A 16 1.35 16.03 -4.39
N GLY A 17 0.36 15.39 -3.74
CA GLY A 17 0.55 14.19 -2.92
C GLY A 17 1.26 14.39 -1.58
N ILE A 18 1.69 13.27 -0.98
CA ILE A 18 2.23 13.20 0.39
C ILE A 18 3.55 14.00 0.57
N HIS A 19 4.28 14.20 -0.52
CA HIS A 19 5.51 15.00 -0.57
C HIS A 19 5.28 16.41 -1.14
N SER A 20 4.05 16.94 -1.04
CA SER A 20 3.65 18.24 -1.60
C SER A 20 4.66 19.36 -1.31
N ARG A 21 5.17 19.94 -2.41
CA ARG A 21 6.00 21.14 -2.37
C ARG A 21 5.16 22.37 -2.08
N LEU A 22 3.93 22.43 -2.61
CA LEU A 22 3.02 23.54 -2.33
C LEU A 22 2.70 23.62 -0.83
N ALA A 23 2.36 22.50 -0.20
CA ALA A 23 2.08 22.45 1.24
C ALA A 23 3.30 22.90 2.07
N SER A 24 4.50 22.46 1.67
CA SER A 24 5.76 22.87 2.34
C SER A 24 5.97 24.38 2.25
N ARG A 25 5.77 24.98 1.06
CA ARG A 25 5.88 26.44 0.85
C ARG A 25 4.85 27.23 1.65
N LEU A 26 3.61 26.74 1.74
CA LEU A 26 2.55 27.39 2.51
C LEU A 26 2.86 27.36 4.02
N CYS A 27 3.39 26.25 4.54
CA CYS A 27 3.83 26.16 5.94
C CYS A 27 4.96 27.15 6.24
N GLU A 28 5.98 27.21 5.37
CA GLU A 28 7.08 28.19 5.46
C GLU A 28 6.57 29.63 5.48
N ALA A 29 5.65 29.97 4.57
CA ALA A 29 5.09 31.31 4.45
C ALA A 29 4.16 31.71 5.62
N SER A 30 3.65 30.73 6.37
CA SER A 30 2.71 30.97 7.48
C SER A 30 3.37 31.54 8.75
N ALA A 31 4.70 31.70 8.77
CA ALA A 31 5.46 32.13 9.94
C ALA A 31 5.16 31.30 11.22
N GLY A 32 4.87 30.00 11.04
CA GLY A 32 4.59 29.06 12.12
C GLY A 32 3.11 28.95 12.52
N ALA A 33 2.21 29.71 11.89
CA ALA A 33 0.76 29.57 12.13
C ALA A 33 0.19 28.24 11.61
N ILE A 34 0.84 27.65 10.59
CA ILE A 34 0.52 26.34 10.03
C ILE A 34 1.80 25.50 10.05
N GLN A 35 1.75 24.35 10.71
CA GLN A 35 2.86 23.40 10.75
C GLN A 35 2.55 22.18 9.88
N ARG A 36 3.59 21.65 9.23
CA ARG A 36 3.52 20.35 8.56
C ARG A 36 3.70 19.26 9.61
N SER A 37 2.77 18.31 9.65
CA SER A 37 2.97 17.07 10.41
C SER A 37 4.02 16.23 9.68
N ALA A 38 4.99 15.70 10.43
CA ALA A 38 5.91 14.70 9.90
C ALA A 38 5.10 13.44 9.55
N LEU A 39 5.61 12.63 8.61
CA LEU A 39 5.10 11.27 8.47
C LEU A 39 5.42 10.55 9.78
N HIS A 40 4.41 10.39 10.63
CA HIS A 40 4.50 9.54 11.79
C HIS A 40 4.60 8.10 11.31
N HIS A 41 5.18 7.21 12.10
CA HIS A 41 5.19 5.78 11.77
C HIS A 41 4.52 5.05 12.93
N THR A 42 3.45 4.32 12.65
CA THR A 42 2.70 3.55 13.66
C THR A 42 3.39 2.24 14.04
N GLY A 43 4.61 2.00 13.55
CA GLY A 43 5.34 0.74 13.72
C GLY A 43 4.79 -0.41 12.89
N HIS A 44 3.80 -0.16 12.01
CA HIS A 44 3.25 -1.18 11.12
C HIS A 44 3.81 -1.04 9.71
N ILE A 45 3.96 -2.18 9.04
CA ILE A 45 4.33 -2.25 7.63
C ILE A 45 3.20 -2.89 6.87
N MET A 46 2.87 -2.28 5.74
CA MET A 46 1.88 -2.75 4.80
C MET A 46 2.58 -3.29 3.56
N PHE A 47 2.33 -4.56 3.25
CA PHE A 47 2.56 -5.16 1.95
C PHE A 47 1.26 -5.13 1.16
N ARG A 48 1.33 -4.84 -0.14
CA ARG A 48 0.18 -4.91 -1.02
C ARG A 48 0.56 -5.47 -2.38
N GLY A 49 -0.36 -6.17 -3.00
CA GLY A 49 -0.18 -6.70 -4.34
C GLY A 49 -1.51 -6.97 -5.00
N VAL A 50 -1.43 -7.36 -6.27
CA VAL A 50 -2.58 -7.76 -7.07
C VAL A 50 -2.22 -9.07 -7.76
N ALA A 51 -3.05 -10.09 -7.57
CA ALA A 51 -2.89 -11.41 -8.17
C ALA A 51 -3.89 -11.57 -9.34
N PRO A 52 -3.41 -11.74 -10.59
CA PRO A 52 -4.27 -12.04 -11.72
C PRO A 52 -4.68 -13.52 -11.75
N ASP A 53 -5.68 -13.83 -12.57
CA ASP A 53 -6.10 -15.19 -12.94
C ASP A 53 -6.41 -16.11 -11.73
N GLN A 54 -6.93 -15.54 -10.65
CA GLN A 54 -7.25 -16.30 -9.45
C GLN A 54 -8.65 -16.89 -9.51
N PRO A 55 -8.89 -18.08 -8.93
CA PRO A 55 -10.25 -18.54 -8.74
C PRO A 55 -11.01 -17.59 -7.80
N PRO A 56 -12.33 -17.40 -7.99
CA PRO A 56 -13.13 -16.63 -7.05
C PRO A 56 -13.12 -17.30 -5.67
N PHE A 57 -13.05 -16.49 -4.62
CA PHE A 57 -13.30 -16.96 -3.26
C PHE A 57 -14.68 -16.48 -2.80
N LEU A 58 -15.31 -17.25 -1.91
CA LEU A 58 -16.68 -16.97 -1.43
C LEU A 58 -17.66 -16.82 -2.61
N ASP A 59 -18.26 -15.66 -2.78
CA ASP A 59 -19.20 -15.34 -3.87
C ASP A 59 -18.56 -14.58 -5.04
N GLY A 60 -17.24 -14.33 -5.00
CA GLY A 60 -16.53 -13.58 -6.03
C GLY A 60 -16.77 -12.06 -5.98
N GLU A 61 -17.48 -11.53 -5.00
CA GLU A 61 -17.71 -10.08 -4.83
C GLU A 61 -17.48 -9.61 -3.38
N THR A 62 -17.09 -10.52 -2.49
CA THR A 62 -16.83 -10.22 -1.08
C THR A 62 -15.42 -9.66 -0.83
N MET A 63 -15.34 -8.61 -0.03
CA MET A 63 -14.09 -8.22 0.65
C MET A 63 -13.96 -8.95 1.98
N ILE A 64 -12.78 -9.53 2.23
CA ILE A 64 -12.44 -10.12 3.53
C ILE A 64 -11.47 -9.24 4.31
N SER A 65 -11.59 -9.31 5.63
CA SER A 65 -10.61 -8.76 6.58
C SER A 65 -10.38 -9.80 7.68
N ALA A 66 -9.16 -10.30 7.79
CA ALA A 66 -8.79 -11.35 8.73
C ALA A 66 -7.57 -10.97 9.58
N GLY A 67 -7.47 -11.48 10.80
CA GLY A 67 -6.38 -11.19 11.72
C GLY A 67 -6.66 -10.06 12.72
N GLY A 68 -5.61 -9.53 13.33
CA GLY A 68 -5.67 -8.55 14.41
C GLY A 68 -4.54 -7.51 14.34
N VAL A 69 -4.25 -6.84 15.46
CA VAL A 69 -3.30 -5.70 15.48
C VAL A 69 -1.90 -6.10 14.99
N GLY A 70 -1.40 -7.28 15.36
CA GLY A 70 -0.04 -7.71 15.00
C GLY A 70 0.13 -8.25 13.57
N LEU A 71 -0.96 -8.68 12.94
CA LEU A 71 -1.00 -9.24 11.58
C LEU A 71 -2.45 -9.19 11.08
N LYS A 72 -2.67 -8.46 9.99
CA LYS A 72 -3.98 -8.30 9.36
C LYS A 72 -3.89 -8.49 7.85
N LEU A 73 -4.82 -9.24 7.28
CA LEU A 73 -5.06 -9.34 5.84
C LEU A 73 -6.35 -8.60 5.47
N VAL A 74 -6.33 -7.92 4.34
CA VAL A 74 -7.50 -7.50 3.58
C VAL A 74 -7.36 -8.04 2.16
N ALA A 75 -8.38 -8.69 1.61
CA ALA A 75 -8.37 -9.15 0.22
C ALA A 75 -9.75 -8.99 -0.43
N TYR A 76 -9.78 -8.63 -1.71
CA TYR A 76 -11.01 -8.42 -2.47
C TYR A 76 -10.76 -8.49 -3.98
N PRO A 77 -11.74 -8.98 -4.76
CA PRO A 77 -11.70 -8.91 -6.22
C PRO A 77 -11.83 -7.46 -6.69
N ILE A 78 -11.09 -7.11 -7.73
CA ILE A 78 -11.11 -5.77 -8.37
C ILE A 78 -11.46 -5.82 -9.86
N ALA A 79 -11.40 -7.00 -10.46
CA ALA A 79 -11.92 -7.27 -11.81
C ALA A 79 -12.21 -8.78 -11.94
N SER A 80 -13.08 -9.13 -12.88
CA SER A 80 -13.46 -10.52 -13.17
C SER A 80 -13.32 -10.79 -14.67
N ASP A 81 -12.85 -11.98 -15.02
CA ASP A 81 -12.95 -12.55 -16.36
C ASP A 81 -13.98 -13.68 -16.33
N GLU A 82 -15.21 -13.37 -16.76
CA GLU A 82 -16.31 -14.33 -16.79
C GLU A 82 -16.08 -15.48 -17.77
N THR A 83 -15.25 -15.28 -18.80
CA THR A 83 -14.96 -16.31 -19.81
C THR A 83 -13.99 -17.35 -19.25
N ALA A 84 -12.94 -16.89 -18.57
CA ALA A 84 -11.97 -17.76 -17.91
C ALA A 84 -12.46 -18.28 -16.55
N GLY A 85 -13.46 -17.65 -15.94
CA GLY A 85 -13.93 -17.94 -14.59
C GLY A 85 -12.91 -17.54 -13.52
N THR A 86 -12.10 -16.51 -13.80
CA THR A 86 -11.02 -16.03 -12.92
C THR A 86 -11.21 -14.57 -12.53
N GLN A 87 -10.43 -14.12 -11.53
CA GLN A 87 -10.50 -12.78 -10.98
C GLN A 87 -9.11 -12.17 -10.79
N LEU A 88 -9.08 -10.85 -10.87
CA LEU A 88 -7.98 -10.02 -10.42
C LEU A 88 -8.24 -9.69 -8.95
N ILE A 89 -7.43 -10.23 -8.04
CA ILE A 89 -7.63 -10.07 -6.60
C ILE A 89 -6.59 -9.10 -6.04
N ASN A 90 -7.05 -8.01 -5.43
CA ASN A 90 -6.22 -7.15 -4.61
C ASN A 90 -6.06 -7.75 -3.21
N TRP A 91 -4.86 -7.64 -2.65
CA TRP A 91 -4.61 -8.00 -1.25
C TRP A 91 -3.67 -7.01 -0.57
N VAL A 92 -3.81 -6.95 0.75
CA VAL A 92 -3.01 -6.12 1.66
C VAL A 92 -2.74 -6.90 2.92
N VAL A 93 -1.47 -7.04 3.28
CA VAL A 93 -1.04 -7.61 4.55
C VAL A 93 -0.37 -6.52 5.38
N VAL A 94 -0.86 -6.28 6.58
CA VAL A 94 -0.26 -5.35 7.55
C VAL A 94 0.33 -6.16 8.70
N ILE A 95 1.57 -5.90 9.06
CA ILE A 95 2.24 -6.51 10.20
C ILE A 95 2.77 -5.45 11.16
N LEU A 96 2.80 -5.77 12.46
CA LEU A 96 3.58 -5.00 13.41
C LEU A 96 5.07 -5.30 13.19
N SER A 97 5.86 -4.27 12.94
CA SER A 97 7.28 -4.38 12.68
C SER A 97 8.09 -3.93 13.88
N GLU A 98 8.69 -4.88 14.59
CA GLU A 98 9.91 -4.65 15.38
C GLU A 98 11.19 -4.94 14.57
N LYS A 99 11.05 -5.65 13.43
CA LYS A 99 12.13 -6.38 12.74
C LYS A 99 12.56 -5.82 11.38
N VAL A 100 11.79 -4.95 10.74
CA VAL A 100 12.27 -4.33 9.50
C VAL A 100 13.23 -3.21 9.88
N SER A 101 14.52 -3.54 9.78
CA SER A 101 15.65 -2.68 10.10
C SER A 101 15.51 -1.34 9.41
N SER A 102 15.60 -0.27 10.20
CA SER A 102 16.02 1.13 9.99
C SER A 102 16.20 1.79 8.60
N GLU A 103 16.22 1.08 7.48
CA GLU A 103 16.00 1.60 6.14
C GLU A 103 14.49 1.68 5.91
N HIS A 104 13.86 2.66 6.57
CA HIS A 104 12.45 2.96 6.41
C HIS A 104 12.18 3.18 4.92
N PRO A 105 11.21 2.49 4.30
CA PRO A 105 10.77 2.88 2.97
C PRO A 105 10.38 4.35 3.06
N THR A 106 10.84 5.18 2.14
CA THR A 106 10.82 6.66 2.25
C THR A 106 9.41 7.28 2.21
N GLY A 107 8.36 6.47 2.35
CA GLY A 107 7.02 6.83 1.91
C GLY A 107 6.95 6.91 0.39
N ASP A 108 7.73 6.10 -0.32
CA ASP A 108 7.66 5.97 -1.76
C ASP A 108 6.73 4.82 -2.14
N TYR A 109 5.73 5.13 -2.97
CA TYR A 109 4.78 4.18 -3.49
C TYR A 109 5.41 3.13 -4.41
N ASP A 110 6.63 3.36 -4.90
CA ASP A 110 7.37 2.47 -5.81
C ASP A 110 8.44 1.61 -5.11
N THR A 111 8.33 1.41 -3.79
CA THR A 111 9.19 0.43 -3.10
C THR A 111 8.63 -0.98 -3.31
N PHE A 112 9.45 -1.91 -3.82
CA PHE A 112 9.06 -3.29 -4.10
C PHE A 112 9.79 -4.31 -3.20
N VAL A 113 9.12 -5.41 -2.89
CA VAL A 113 9.68 -6.56 -2.13
C VAL A 113 9.36 -7.88 -2.84
N SER A 114 10.10 -8.94 -2.49
CA SER A 114 9.81 -10.27 -3.04
C SER A 114 8.61 -10.92 -2.35
N ALA A 115 7.96 -11.87 -3.04
CA ALA A 115 6.89 -12.68 -2.45
C ALA A 115 7.39 -13.47 -1.23
N GLU A 116 8.64 -13.97 -1.28
CA GLU A 116 9.24 -14.72 -0.17
C GLU A 116 9.40 -13.86 1.08
N ASP A 117 9.78 -12.59 0.93
CA ASP A 117 9.92 -11.69 2.08
C ASP A 117 8.58 -11.49 2.79
N VAL A 118 7.49 -11.36 2.02
CA VAL A 118 6.14 -11.23 2.58
C VAL A 118 5.69 -12.52 3.26
N ILE A 119 5.89 -13.67 2.61
CA ILE A 119 5.51 -14.98 3.16
C ILE A 119 6.29 -15.27 4.45
N ALA A 120 7.60 -15.01 4.45
CA ALA A 120 8.44 -15.13 5.64
C ALA A 120 8.00 -14.17 6.74
N ALA A 121 7.53 -12.97 6.39
CA ALA A 121 7.02 -12.01 7.36
C ALA A 121 5.64 -12.41 7.94
N VAL A 122 4.79 -13.07 7.16
CA VAL A 122 3.51 -13.66 7.63
C VAL A 122 3.78 -14.87 8.53
N ASP A 123 4.79 -15.69 8.20
CA ASP A 123 5.27 -16.81 9.01
C ASP A 123 4.18 -17.85 9.32
N GLY A 124 3.33 -18.16 8.33
CA GLY A 124 2.23 -19.13 8.49
C GLY A 124 1.14 -18.75 9.49
N ARG A 125 1.18 -17.54 10.07
CA ARG A 125 0.21 -17.08 11.09
C ARG A 125 -1.16 -16.72 10.54
N LEU A 126 -1.34 -16.84 9.23
CA LEU A 126 -2.58 -16.51 8.53
C LEU A 126 -3.00 -17.70 7.67
N THR A 127 -4.06 -18.38 8.11
CA THR A 127 -4.62 -19.53 7.38
C THR A 127 -6.11 -19.31 7.23
N LEU A 128 -6.59 -19.35 5.98
CA LEU A 128 -7.99 -19.21 5.65
C LEU A 128 -8.45 -20.47 4.89
N PRO A 129 -9.63 -21.05 5.21
CA PRO A 129 -10.08 -22.28 4.58
C PRO A 129 -10.51 -22.08 3.11
N PHE A 130 -10.67 -20.84 2.66
CA PHE A 130 -11.19 -20.47 1.34
C PHE A 130 -10.23 -19.64 0.49
N LEU A 131 -9.03 -19.32 1.00
CA LEU A 131 -8.04 -18.51 0.29
C LEU A 131 -6.62 -18.92 0.72
N ASP A 132 -5.84 -19.38 -0.24
CA ASP A 132 -4.41 -19.63 -0.06
C ASP A 132 -3.65 -18.31 -0.22
N VAL A 133 -3.25 -17.72 0.92
CA VAL A 133 -2.60 -16.41 0.94
C VAL A 133 -1.20 -16.47 0.34
N ASP A 134 -0.44 -17.54 0.57
CA ASP A 134 0.92 -17.66 0.07
C ASP A 134 0.91 -17.83 -1.45
N ALA A 135 -0.02 -18.62 -1.99
CA ALA A 135 -0.22 -18.74 -3.43
C ALA A 135 -0.63 -17.40 -4.06
N LEU A 136 -1.53 -16.66 -3.40
CA LEU A 136 -1.97 -15.33 -3.85
C LEU A 136 -0.80 -14.33 -3.91
N VAL A 137 0.04 -14.31 -2.88
CA VAL A 137 1.23 -13.46 -2.81
C VAL A 137 2.21 -13.83 -3.92
N ARG A 138 2.48 -15.13 -4.14
CA ARG A 138 3.38 -15.62 -5.21
C ARG A 138 2.88 -15.29 -6.62
N ALA A 139 1.57 -15.29 -6.83
CA ALA A 139 0.98 -14.97 -8.12
C ALA A 139 1.06 -13.46 -8.46
N SER A 140 1.43 -12.61 -7.51
CA SER A 140 1.44 -11.16 -7.70
C SER A 140 2.74 -10.69 -8.39
N PRO A 141 2.67 -10.09 -9.59
CA PRO A 141 3.87 -9.70 -10.33
C PRO A 141 4.60 -8.51 -9.71
N ARG A 142 3.90 -7.68 -8.93
CA ARG A 142 4.46 -6.52 -8.22
C ARG A 142 3.89 -6.46 -6.82
N ILE A 143 4.78 -6.39 -5.84
CA ILE A 143 4.41 -6.30 -4.42
C ILE A 143 5.07 -5.04 -3.86
N ASN A 144 4.25 -4.11 -3.39
CA ASN A 144 4.72 -2.89 -2.76
C ASN A 144 4.81 -3.04 -1.24
N VAL A 145 5.76 -2.32 -0.65
CA VAL A 145 5.87 -2.15 0.79
C VAL A 145 5.70 -0.68 1.17
N TRP A 146 5.00 -0.43 2.28
CA TRP A 146 4.75 0.90 2.79
C TRP A 146 4.81 0.94 4.33
N PRO A 147 5.51 1.90 4.95
CA PRO A 147 5.49 2.08 6.39
C PRO A 147 4.24 2.89 6.76
N MET A 148 3.35 2.28 7.53
CA MET A 148 2.09 2.90 7.92
C MET A 148 2.35 4.05 8.88
N THR A 149 1.57 5.12 8.70
CA THR A 149 1.73 6.38 9.45
C THR A 149 0.80 6.52 10.63
#